data_AF-A0AAQ4NW63-F1
#
_entry.id   AF-A0AAQ4NW63-F1
#
_cell.length_a   1.000
_cell.length_b   1.000
_cell.length_c   1.000
_cell.angle_alpha   90.00
_cell.angle_beta   90.00
_cell.angle_gamma   90.00
#
_symmetry.space_group_name_H-M   'P 1'
#
loop_
_entity.id
_entity.type
_entity.pdbx_description
1 polymer ?
#
loop_
_entity_poly.entity_id
_entity_poly.type
_entity_poly.pdbx_seq_one_letter_code
_entity_poly.pdbx_strand_id
1 'polypeptide(L)'
;MIKNCGYKGTCLSLRMLESLQQRTNDLQVEIKKTSDLRLSFDTFLKVEDADRAAAKAEKARKEVLQLDAEIERLRLVYAELMERKQQQQRQIQRHGAYRDFMVRVVRMTKFDDVRELTGHIESLLHFEDHFCKRENKAFQRVDQLKKTLLTLKDNHPLLRLQKNNQLSQLQTEIEKTRSEALSWDRKWNHIQETAAKKTLLLGRIKMATLNLYEMTHDTVEEDKAVNMNDTEKQLDKVKMFIQEHEGIMKQHQTQSQKHDGRYKKHVKVHKAHFN
;
A
#
# COMPACT_ATOMS: atom_id res chain seq x y z
N MET A 1 138.00 -109.00 -46.49
CA MET A 1 137.40 -110.01 -45.59
C MET A 1 136.34 -109.28 -44.76
N ILE A 2 135.03 -109.40 -45.06
CA ILE A 2 134.10 -110.44 -44.52
C ILE A 2 133.90 -110.22 -43.01
N LYS A 3 132.72 -110.06 -42.40
CA LYS A 3 131.29 -110.09 -42.79
C LYS A 3 130.46 -109.63 -41.56
N ASN A 4 129.29 -109.02 -41.81
CA ASN A 4 127.95 -109.24 -41.24
C ASN A 4 127.80 -109.53 -39.72
N CYS A 5 126.81 -109.01 -38.98
CA CYS A 5 125.35 -109.08 -39.23
C CYS A 5 124.62 -108.52 -37.97
N GLY A 6 123.39 -107.99 -38.08
CA GLY A 6 122.47 -107.98 -36.90
C GLY A 6 121.48 -106.83 -36.71
N TYR A 7 120.56 -106.63 -37.66
CA TYR A 7 119.34 -105.78 -37.56
C TYR A 7 118.39 -106.20 -36.40
N LYS A 8 117.72 -105.23 -35.73
CA LYS A 8 116.29 -105.26 -35.26
C LYS A 8 115.85 -104.21 -34.19
N GLY A 9 116.63 -103.16 -33.88
CA GLY A 9 116.23 -102.15 -32.86
C GLY A 9 115.63 -100.83 -33.37
N THR A 10 115.76 -100.52 -34.66
CA THR A 10 115.60 -99.16 -35.23
C THR A 10 114.17 -98.77 -35.62
N CYS A 11 113.17 -99.65 -35.46
CA CYS A 11 111.77 -99.38 -35.82
C CYS A 11 110.89 -98.94 -34.63
N LEU A 12 111.29 -99.29 -33.39
CA LEU A 12 110.61 -98.85 -32.15
C LEU A 12 111.03 -97.43 -31.73
N SER A 13 112.27 -97.03 -32.00
CA SER A 13 112.76 -95.67 -31.68
C SER A 13 112.15 -94.59 -32.59
N LEU A 14 111.89 -94.90 -33.87
CA LEU A 14 111.31 -93.96 -34.83
C LEU A 14 109.82 -93.70 -34.56
N ARG A 15 109.04 -94.74 -34.22
CA ARG A 15 107.65 -94.61 -33.74
C ARG A 15 107.54 -93.82 -32.43
N MET A 16 108.50 -93.99 -31.54
CA MET A 16 108.56 -93.28 -30.26
C MET A 16 108.93 -91.79 -30.48
N LEU A 17 109.81 -91.49 -31.46
CA LEU A 17 110.12 -90.13 -31.87
C LEU A 17 108.93 -89.43 -32.55
N GLU A 18 108.21 -90.12 -33.45
CA GLU A 18 106.99 -89.60 -34.08
C GLU A 18 105.87 -89.38 -33.05
N SER A 19 105.70 -90.30 -32.10
CA SER A 19 104.76 -90.14 -30.97
C SER A 19 105.11 -88.95 -30.08
N LEU A 20 106.39 -88.74 -29.79
CA LEU A 20 106.86 -87.59 -29.01
C LEU A 20 106.71 -86.29 -29.81
N GLN A 21 106.94 -86.31 -31.11
CA GLN A 21 106.78 -85.14 -31.97
C GLN A 21 105.31 -84.75 -32.16
N GLN A 22 104.42 -85.74 -32.33
CA GLN A 22 102.97 -85.54 -32.32
C GLN A 22 102.53 -84.94 -30.98
N ARG A 23 102.98 -85.51 -29.85
CA ARG A 23 102.65 -85.03 -28.51
C ARG A 23 103.23 -83.64 -28.21
N THR A 24 104.38 -83.30 -28.79
CA THR A 24 104.97 -81.96 -28.69
C THR A 24 104.15 -80.94 -29.50
N ASN A 25 103.72 -81.30 -30.70
CA ASN A 25 102.84 -80.46 -31.52
C ASN A 25 101.47 -80.27 -30.85
N ASP A 26 100.88 -81.33 -30.30
CA ASP A 26 99.60 -81.28 -29.58
C ASP A 26 99.70 -80.42 -28.31
N LEU A 27 100.77 -80.58 -27.53
CA LEU A 27 101.05 -79.71 -26.38
C LEU A 27 101.25 -78.25 -26.80
N GLN A 28 101.88 -77.99 -27.94
CA GLN A 28 102.09 -76.63 -28.42
C GLN A 28 100.80 -75.99 -28.93
N VAL A 29 99.90 -76.78 -29.53
CA VAL A 29 98.54 -76.35 -29.88
C VAL A 29 97.72 -76.07 -28.63
N GLU A 30 97.79 -76.92 -27.60
CA GLU A 30 97.08 -76.70 -26.33
C GLU A 30 97.64 -75.52 -25.53
N ILE A 31 98.96 -75.29 -25.54
CA ILE A 31 99.58 -74.09 -24.96
C ILE A 31 99.10 -72.83 -25.68
N LYS A 32 99.05 -72.84 -27.02
CA LYS A 32 98.49 -71.73 -27.80
C LYS A 32 97.02 -71.49 -27.47
N LYS A 33 96.18 -72.53 -27.47
CA LYS A 33 94.76 -72.42 -27.08
C LYS A 33 94.57 -71.90 -25.66
N THR A 34 95.35 -72.38 -24.70
CA THR A 34 95.27 -71.92 -23.30
C THR A 34 95.74 -70.48 -23.17
N SER A 35 96.78 -70.09 -23.91
CA SER A 35 97.25 -68.70 -24.00
C SER A 35 96.20 -67.79 -24.63
N ASP A 36 95.57 -68.20 -25.73
CA ASP A 36 94.53 -67.44 -26.42
C ASP A 36 93.26 -67.32 -25.57
N LEU A 37 92.87 -68.40 -24.87
CA LEU A 37 91.77 -68.36 -23.91
C LEU A 37 92.08 -67.40 -22.75
N ARG A 38 93.31 -67.42 -22.23
CA ARG A 38 93.74 -66.48 -21.19
C ARG A 38 93.70 -65.03 -21.67
N LEU A 39 94.16 -64.76 -22.89
CA LEU A 39 94.08 -63.43 -23.50
C LEU A 39 92.62 -63.01 -23.70
N SER A 40 91.76 -63.91 -24.18
CA SER A 40 90.33 -63.64 -24.35
C SER A 40 89.64 -63.32 -23.02
N PHE A 41 90.02 -64.01 -21.94
CA PHE A 41 89.48 -63.78 -20.60
C PHE A 41 90.00 -62.45 -20.00
N ASP A 42 91.28 -62.12 -20.18
CA ASP A 42 91.83 -60.82 -19.77
C ASP A 42 91.18 -59.66 -20.54
N THR A 43 90.93 -59.83 -21.85
CA THR A 43 90.18 -58.85 -22.62
C THR A 43 88.73 -58.73 -22.16
N PHE A 44 88.08 -59.85 -21.80
CA PHE A 44 86.71 -59.83 -21.26
C PHE A 44 86.64 -59.09 -19.92
N LEU A 45 87.56 -59.38 -18.99
CA LEU A 45 87.61 -58.68 -17.70
C LEU A 45 87.88 -57.18 -17.86
N LYS A 46 88.79 -56.78 -18.75
CA LYS A 46 89.03 -55.37 -19.06
C LYS A 46 87.80 -54.67 -19.63
N VAL A 47 87.05 -55.35 -20.50
CA VAL A 47 85.79 -54.82 -21.04
C VAL A 47 84.73 -54.72 -19.94
N GLU A 48 84.55 -55.75 -19.11
CA GLU A 48 83.57 -55.74 -18.01
C GLU A 48 83.88 -54.65 -16.96
N ASP A 49 85.16 -54.49 -16.59
CA ASP A 49 85.59 -53.43 -15.67
C ASP A 49 85.43 -52.04 -16.28
N ALA A 50 85.70 -51.89 -17.58
CA ALA A 50 85.43 -50.65 -18.31
C ALA A 50 83.93 -50.34 -18.36
N ASP A 51 83.07 -51.34 -18.61
CA ASP A 51 81.61 -51.20 -18.62
C ASP A 51 81.08 -50.85 -17.23
N ARG A 52 81.61 -51.47 -16.18
CA ARG A 52 81.25 -51.17 -14.78
C ARG A 52 81.68 -49.75 -14.39
N ALA A 53 82.86 -49.32 -14.80
CA ALA A 53 83.34 -47.97 -14.58
C ALA A 53 82.48 -46.95 -15.36
N ALA A 54 82.15 -47.25 -16.61
CA ALA A 54 81.27 -46.43 -17.44
C ALA A 54 79.86 -46.31 -16.83
N ALA A 55 79.29 -47.41 -16.33
CA ALA A 55 77.97 -47.40 -15.67
C ALA A 55 77.97 -46.58 -14.37
N LYS A 56 79.04 -46.63 -13.57
CA LYS A 56 79.20 -45.79 -12.37
C LYS A 56 79.34 -44.31 -12.75
N ALA A 57 80.16 -44.01 -13.75
CA ALA A 57 80.32 -42.65 -14.25
C ALA A 57 78.99 -42.08 -14.79
N GLU A 58 78.19 -42.90 -15.49
CA GLU A 58 76.89 -42.49 -16.01
C GLU A 58 75.85 -42.25 -14.89
N LYS A 59 75.85 -43.07 -13.84
CA LYS A 59 75.00 -42.82 -12.65
C LYS A 59 75.38 -41.52 -11.95
N ALA A 60 76.68 -41.31 -11.71
CA ALA A 60 77.18 -40.07 -11.11
C ALA A 60 76.82 -38.85 -11.97
N ARG A 61 76.92 -38.96 -13.31
CA ARG A 61 76.49 -37.88 -14.22
C ARG A 61 74.99 -37.59 -14.10
N LYS A 62 74.14 -38.62 -14.01
CA LYS A 62 72.69 -38.44 -13.83
C LYS A 62 72.35 -37.79 -12.49
N GLU A 63 73.03 -38.18 -11.42
CA GLU A 63 72.85 -37.58 -10.09
C GLU A 63 73.26 -36.10 -10.09
N VAL A 64 74.41 -35.76 -10.71
CA VAL A 64 74.84 -34.37 -10.87
C VAL A 64 73.80 -33.56 -11.65
N LEU A 65 73.28 -34.09 -12.77
CA LEU A 65 72.25 -33.40 -13.54
C LEU A 65 70.95 -33.17 -12.75
N GLN A 66 70.55 -34.12 -11.89
CA GLN A 66 69.37 -33.96 -11.03
C GLN A 66 69.59 -32.89 -9.96
N LEU A 67 70.77 -32.90 -9.33
CA LEU A 67 71.14 -31.89 -8.33
C LEU A 67 71.24 -30.50 -8.96
N ASP A 68 71.81 -30.38 -10.16
CA ASP A 68 71.88 -29.12 -10.90
C ASP A 68 70.48 -28.60 -11.26
N ALA A 69 69.57 -29.48 -11.71
CA ALA A 69 68.18 -29.11 -11.97
C ALA A 69 67.45 -28.63 -10.70
N GLU A 70 67.70 -29.27 -9.56
CA GLU A 70 67.11 -28.85 -8.28
C GLU A 70 67.70 -27.53 -7.77
N ILE A 71 69.01 -27.31 -7.95
CA ILE A 71 69.66 -26.03 -7.66
C ILE A 71 69.03 -24.92 -8.49
N GLU A 72 68.83 -25.13 -9.80
CA GLU A 72 68.17 -24.14 -10.66
C GLU A 72 66.72 -23.89 -10.24
N ARG A 73 65.96 -24.94 -9.89
CA ARG A 73 64.60 -24.79 -9.36
C ARG A 73 64.59 -23.97 -8.07
N LEU A 74 65.49 -24.26 -7.14
CA LEU A 74 65.61 -23.53 -5.87
C LEU A 74 66.04 -22.07 -6.08
N ARG A 75 66.92 -21.80 -7.06
CA ARG A 75 67.31 -20.44 -7.44
C ARG A 75 66.12 -19.63 -7.95
N LEU A 76 65.28 -20.22 -8.80
CA LEU A 76 64.05 -19.58 -9.27
C LEU A 76 63.08 -19.27 -8.12
N VAL A 77 62.81 -20.25 -7.26
CA VAL A 77 61.93 -20.07 -6.09
C VAL A 77 62.48 -19.00 -5.14
N TYR A 78 63.79 -18.99 -4.91
CA TYR A 78 64.43 -17.97 -4.08
C TYR A 78 64.27 -16.57 -4.67
N ALA A 79 64.45 -16.43 -5.99
CA ALA A 79 64.24 -15.15 -6.68
C ALA A 79 62.79 -14.64 -6.55
N GLU A 80 61.80 -15.52 -6.76
CA GLU A 80 60.38 -15.17 -6.58
C GLU A 80 60.05 -14.74 -5.15
N LEU A 81 60.56 -15.47 -4.15
CA LEU A 81 60.34 -15.14 -2.75
C LEU A 81 60.98 -13.80 -2.38
N MET A 82 62.17 -13.52 -2.91
CA MET A 82 62.84 -12.24 -2.71
C MET A 82 62.05 -11.09 -3.35
N GLU A 83 61.48 -11.29 -4.53
CA GLU A 83 60.62 -10.29 -5.16
C GLU A 83 59.37 -10.01 -4.31
N ARG A 84 58.66 -11.07 -3.85
CA ARG A 84 57.49 -10.93 -2.98
C ARG A 84 57.82 -10.19 -1.68
N LYS A 85 58.94 -10.52 -1.05
CA LYS A 85 59.43 -9.82 0.15
C LYS A 85 59.65 -8.34 -0.11
N GLN A 86 60.28 -8.00 -1.24
CA GLN A 86 60.50 -6.59 -1.62
C GLN A 86 59.20 -5.86 -1.92
N GLN A 87 58.22 -6.51 -2.54
CA GLN A 87 56.89 -5.94 -2.80
C GLN A 87 56.16 -5.64 -1.47
N GLN A 88 56.16 -6.59 -0.53
CA GLN A 88 55.58 -6.40 0.80
C GLN A 88 56.29 -5.29 1.58
N GLN A 89 57.63 -5.25 1.52
CA GLN A 89 58.41 -4.20 2.19
C GLN A 89 58.06 -2.81 1.64
N ARG A 90 57.91 -2.69 0.31
CA ARG A 90 57.46 -1.44 -0.33
C ARG A 90 56.07 -1.04 0.13
N GLN A 91 55.14 -1.98 0.29
CA GLN A 91 53.80 -1.69 0.83
C GLN A 91 53.85 -1.21 2.29
N ILE A 92 54.62 -1.89 3.15
CA ILE A 92 54.80 -1.49 4.55
C ILE A 92 55.40 -0.09 4.64
N GLN A 93 56.41 0.21 3.84
CA GLN A 93 57.03 1.55 3.80
C GLN A 93 56.04 2.62 3.33
N ARG A 94 55.22 2.34 2.31
CA ARG A 94 54.16 3.25 1.85
C ARG A 94 53.17 3.57 2.97
N HIS A 95 52.81 2.59 3.80
CA HIS A 95 51.87 2.79 4.89
C HIS A 95 52.52 3.29 6.20
N GLY A 96 53.85 3.31 6.29
CA GLY A 96 54.59 3.75 7.48
C GLY A 96 54.26 5.17 7.90
N ALA A 97 54.14 6.11 6.95
CA ALA A 97 53.81 7.50 7.24
C ALA A 97 52.47 7.67 7.97
N TYR A 98 51.46 6.85 7.63
CA TYR A 98 50.16 6.87 8.30
C TYR A 98 50.24 6.28 9.71
N ARG A 99 51.02 5.21 9.90
CA ARG A 99 51.26 4.65 11.24
C ARG A 99 51.90 5.70 12.15
N ASP A 100 52.94 6.38 11.68
CA ASP A 100 53.65 7.39 12.47
C ASP A 100 52.75 8.60 12.76
N PHE A 101 51.92 8.99 11.80
CA PHE A 101 50.89 10.01 12.00
C PHE A 101 49.89 9.59 13.08
N MET A 102 49.32 8.39 13.01
CA MET A 102 48.36 7.91 14.00
C MET A 102 48.97 7.83 15.40
N VAL A 103 50.21 7.38 15.52
CA VAL A 103 50.94 7.37 16.81
C VAL A 103 51.13 8.79 17.34
N ARG A 104 51.44 9.77 16.48
CA ARG A 104 51.51 11.18 16.90
C ARG A 104 50.15 11.71 17.37
N VAL A 105 49.07 11.39 16.66
CA VAL A 105 47.71 11.82 17.04
C VAL A 105 47.35 11.23 18.40
N VAL A 106 47.58 9.94 18.63
CA VAL A 106 47.33 9.31 19.94
C VAL A 106 48.06 10.05 21.06
N ARG A 107 49.36 10.37 20.88
CA ARG A 107 50.16 11.13 21.86
C ARG A 107 49.61 12.53 22.17
N MET A 108 48.86 13.13 21.26
CA MET A 108 48.23 14.45 21.44
C MET A 108 46.82 14.35 22.04
N THR A 109 46.31 13.14 22.23
CA THR A 109 44.96 12.87 22.71
C THR A 109 45.00 12.09 24.02
N LYS A 110 43.82 11.84 24.58
CA LYS A 110 43.63 11.11 25.85
C LYS A 110 43.56 9.58 25.70
N PHE A 111 43.79 9.04 24.50
CA PHE A 111 43.65 7.61 24.23
C PHE A 111 44.98 6.89 24.43
N ASP A 112 44.93 5.65 24.91
CA ASP A 112 46.14 4.90 25.25
C ASP A 112 46.77 4.25 24.00
N ASP A 113 45.94 3.83 23.04
CA ASP A 113 46.42 3.26 21.78
C ASP A 113 45.62 3.72 20.55
N VAL A 114 46.17 3.37 19.37
CA VAL A 114 45.54 3.70 18.08
C VAL A 114 44.19 3.00 17.91
N ARG A 115 43.99 1.82 18.51
CA ARG A 115 42.73 1.07 18.39
C ARG A 115 41.62 1.73 19.21
N GLU A 116 41.92 2.20 20.40
CA GLU A 116 40.96 2.95 21.23
C GLU A 116 40.52 4.25 20.54
N LEU A 117 41.48 5.00 19.98
CA LEU A 117 41.18 6.19 19.19
C LEU A 117 40.30 5.84 17.98
N THR A 118 40.66 4.80 17.22
CA THR A 118 39.88 4.35 16.05
C THR A 118 38.48 3.91 16.47
N GLY A 119 38.34 3.10 17.53
CA GLY A 119 37.04 2.66 18.03
C GLY A 119 36.17 3.81 18.52
N HIS A 120 36.77 4.86 19.10
CA HIS A 120 36.06 6.09 19.44
C HIS A 120 35.58 6.84 18.20
N ILE A 121 36.43 7.01 17.18
CA ILE A 121 36.07 7.65 15.90
C ILE A 121 34.96 6.86 15.20
N GLU A 122 35.07 5.54 15.14
CA GLU A 122 34.04 4.66 14.57
C GLU A 122 32.71 4.81 15.32
N SER A 123 32.75 4.86 16.65
CA SER A 123 31.57 5.12 17.47
C SER A 123 30.95 6.49 17.17
N LEU A 124 31.78 7.54 17.06
CA LEU A 124 31.31 8.89 16.69
C LEU A 124 30.64 8.91 15.32
N LEU A 125 31.26 8.28 14.31
CA LEU A 125 30.68 8.17 12.96
C LEU A 125 29.37 7.40 12.98
N HIS A 126 29.28 6.32 13.76
CA HIS A 126 28.04 5.58 13.96
C HIS A 126 26.95 6.45 14.61
N PHE A 127 27.30 7.24 15.63
CA PHE A 127 26.35 8.16 16.27
C PHE A 127 25.93 9.29 15.33
N GLU A 128 26.84 9.83 14.53
CA GLU A 128 26.54 10.86 13.52
C GLU A 128 25.52 10.35 12.49
N ASP A 129 25.73 9.15 11.93
CA ASP A 129 24.78 8.50 11.04
C ASP A 129 23.42 8.26 11.73
N HIS A 130 23.44 7.79 12.97
CA HIS A 130 22.23 7.60 13.76
C HIS A 130 21.45 8.91 13.99
N PHE A 131 22.15 10.00 14.32
CA PHE A 131 21.54 11.32 14.50
C PHE A 131 20.99 11.87 13.18
N CYS A 132 21.76 11.78 12.10
CA CYS A 132 21.32 12.19 10.77
C CYS A 132 20.04 11.44 10.34
N LYS A 133 19.98 10.12 10.55
CA LYS A 133 18.77 9.32 10.30
C LYS A 133 17.59 9.76 11.14
N ARG A 134 17.80 10.05 12.43
CA ARG A 134 16.74 10.52 13.33
C ARG A 134 16.23 11.89 12.92
N GLU A 135 17.13 12.81 12.59
CA GLU A 135 16.82 14.16 12.15
C GLU A 135 16.05 14.14 10.82
N ASN A 136 16.50 13.35 9.84
CA ASN A 136 15.78 13.15 8.59
C ASN A 136 14.36 12.62 8.80
N LYS A 137 14.17 11.65 9.71
CA LYS A 137 12.83 11.17 10.07
C LYS A 137 11.98 12.28 10.70
N ALA A 138 12.55 13.14 11.54
CA ALA A 138 11.84 14.27 12.12
C ALA A 138 11.44 15.29 11.03
N PHE A 139 12.35 15.62 10.12
CA PHE A 139 12.06 16.49 8.98
C PHE A 139 10.96 15.92 8.08
N GLN A 140 10.99 14.63 7.78
CA GLN A 140 9.93 13.96 7.01
C GLN A 140 8.56 14.07 7.69
N ARG A 141 8.48 13.89 9.02
CA ARG A 141 7.22 14.09 9.77
C ARG A 141 6.73 15.53 9.68
N VAL A 142 7.63 16.50 9.82
CA VAL A 142 7.28 17.92 9.70
C VAL A 142 6.79 18.24 8.29
N ASP A 143 7.45 17.71 7.25
CA ASP A 143 7.03 17.90 5.86
C ASP A 143 5.65 17.27 5.59
N GLN A 144 5.40 16.07 6.11
CA GLN A 144 4.08 15.42 6.05
C GLN A 144 3.01 16.28 6.75
N LEU A 145 3.27 16.79 7.95
CA LEU A 145 2.35 17.67 8.67
C LEU A 145 2.10 18.99 7.94
N LYS A 146 3.13 19.56 7.30
CA LYS A 146 2.98 20.76 6.46
C LYS A 146 2.10 20.48 5.25
N LYS A 147 2.29 19.34 4.59
CA LYS A 147 1.45 18.91 3.45
C LYS A 147 0.00 18.71 3.87
N THR A 148 -0.28 18.02 4.99
CA THR A 148 -1.65 17.81 5.47
C THR A 148 -2.30 19.12 5.93
N LEU A 149 -1.53 20.02 6.55
CA LEU A 149 -2.04 21.34 6.92
C LEU A 149 -2.40 22.16 5.68
N LEU A 150 -1.56 22.12 4.64
CA LEU A 150 -1.82 22.84 3.39
C LEU A 150 -3.07 22.29 2.70
N THR A 151 -3.20 20.97 2.56
CA THR A 151 -4.38 20.36 1.93
C THR A 151 -5.65 20.67 2.71
N LEU A 152 -5.61 20.65 4.05
CA LEU A 152 -6.75 21.04 4.87
C LEU A 152 -7.08 22.52 4.67
N LYS A 153 -6.08 23.40 4.64
CA LYS A 153 -6.27 24.85 4.43
C LYS A 153 -6.87 25.16 3.06
N ASP A 154 -6.46 24.44 2.02
CA ASP A 154 -6.96 24.64 0.66
C ASP A 154 -8.39 24.08 0.49
N ASN A 155 -8.70 22.96 1.16
CA ASN A 155 -10.02 22.32 1.08
C ASN A 155 -11.07 22.97 2.00
N HIS A 156 -10.66 23.59 3.11
CA HIS A 156 -11.58 24.14 4.10
C HIS A 156 -12.51 25.25 3.55
N PRO A 157 -12.05 26.21 2.71
CA PRO A 157 -12.93 27.21 2.11
C PRO A 157 -14.05 26.60 1.27
N LEU A 158 -13.72 25.59 0.45
CA LEU A 158 -14.70 24.90 -0.39
C LEU A 158 -15.74 24.15 0.45
N LEU A 159 -15.29 23.40 1.47
CA LEU A 159 -16.21 22.70 2.37
C LEU A 159 -17.11 23.68 3.13
N ARG A 160 -16.56 24.81 3.58
CA ARG A 160 -17.32 25.88 4.24
C ARG A 160 -18.37 26.47 3.31
N LEU A 161 -18.00 26.75 2.06
CA LEU A 161 -18.94 27.24 1.05
C LEU A 161 -20.06 26.24 0.79
N GLN A 162 -19.73 24.95 0.63
CA GLN A 162 -20.72 23.89 0.46
C GLN A 162 -21.71 23.83 1.64
N LYS A 163 -21.20 23.89 2.88
CA LYS A 163 -22.04 23.89 4.07
C LYS A 163 -22.90 25.15 4.19
N ASN A 164 -22.36 26.32 3.87
CA ASN A 164 -23.13 27.57 3.84
C ASN A 164 -24.23 27.54 2.79
N ASN A 165 -23.98 26.97 1.61
CA ASN A 165 -25.00 26.80 0.58
C ASN A 165 -26.11 25.86 1.05
N GLN A 166 -25.77 24.74 1.69
CA GLN A 166 -26.76 23.83 2.28
C GLN A 166 -27.61 24.52 3.35
N LEU A 167 -26.99 25.31 4.24
CA LEU A 167 -27.70 26.10 5.24
C LEU A 167 -28.65 27.11 4.61
N SER A 168 -28.21 27.83 3.57
CA SER A 168 -29.04 28.80 2.86
C SER A 168 -30.26 28.14 2.18
N GLN A 169 -30.08 26.94 1.61
CA GLN A 169 -31.17 26.18 1.01
C GLN A 169 -32.21 25.78 2.06
N LEU A 170 -31.77 25.17 3.16
CA LEU A 170 -32.65 24.77 4.25
C LEU A 170 -33.39 25.97 4.87
N GLN A 171 -32.71 27.11 5.01
CA GLN A 171 -33.34 28.33 5.51
C GLN A 171 -34.42 28.86 4.57
N THR A 172 -34.20 28.75 3.25
CA THR A 172 -35.20 29.12 2.25
C THR A 172 -36.42 28.20 2.31
N GLU A 173 -36.23 26.90 2.50
CA GLU A 173 -37.31 25.93 2.66
C GLU A 173 -38.13 26.19 3.94
N ILE A 174 -37.47 26.50 5.04
CA ILE A 174 -38.14 26.89 6.30
C ILE A 174 -38.96 28.16 6.10
N GLU A 175 -38.41 29.18 5.42
CA GLU A 175 -39.15 30.43 5.22
C GLU A 175 -40.36 30.22 4.29
N LYS A 176 -40.20 29.40 3.24
CA LYS A 176 -41.31 29.03 2.36
C LYS A 176 -42.42 28.33 3.15
N THR A 177 -42.10 27.28 3.89
CA THR A 177 -43.09 26.52 4.68
C THR A 177 -43.76 27.38 5.74
N ARG A 178 -43.02 28.28 6.40
CA ARG A 178 -43.60 29.27 7.33
C ARG A 178 -44.56 30.24 6.64
N SER A 179 -44.20 30.75 5.46
CA SER A 179 -45.05 31.66 4.71
C SER A 179 -46.36 30.99 4.28
N GLU A 180 -46.31 29.72 3.89
CA GLU A 180 -47.47 28.90 3.54
C GLU A 180 -48.35 28.64 4.77
N ALA A 181 -47.75 28.24 5.90
CA ALA A 181 -48.46 28.03 7.15
C ALA A 181 -49.20 29.30 7.61
N LEU A 182 -48.53 30.46 7.52
CA LEU A 182 -49.11 31.75 7.92
C LEU A 182 -50.22 32.20 6.97
N SER A 183 -50.13 31.88 5.67
CA SER A 183 -51.22 32.08 4.71
C SER A 183 -52.45 31.22 5.06
N TRP A 184 -52.24 29.95 5.43
CA TRP A 184 -53.33 29.06 5.86
C TRP A 184 -53.95 29.51 7.17
N ASP A 185 -53.15 29.94 8.14
CA ASP A 185 -53.63 30.45 9.43
C ASP A 185 -54.52 31.69 9.23
N ARG A 186 -54.11 32.63 8.37
CA ARG A 186 -54.94 33.78 8.00
C ARG A 186 -56.28 33.37 7.37
N LYS A 187 -56.27 32.41 6.44
CA LYS A 187 -57.50 31.90 5.81
C LYS A 187 -58.41 31.22 6.84
N TRP A 188 -57.83 30.43 7.74
CA TRP A 188 -58.56 29.76 8.80
C TRP A 188 -59.21 30.76 9.76
N ASN A 189 -58.45 31.76 10.22
CA ASN A 189 -58.98 32.83 11.07
C ASN A 189 -60.12 33.58 10.38
N HIS A 190 -60.00 33.89 9.09
CA HIS A 190 -61.08 34.54 8.33
C HIS A 190 -62.36 33.69 8.24
N ILE A 191 -62.22 32.38 8.01
CA ILE A 191 -63.34 31.44 8.01
C ILE A 191 -63.99 31.41 9.40
N GLN A 192 -63.19 31.31 10.45
CA GLN A 192 -63.65 31.25 11.83
C GLN A 192 -64.40 32.54 12.23
N GLU A 193 -63.85 33.72 11.92
CA GLU A 193 -64.51 35.01 12.15
C GLU A 193 -65.84 35.10 11.39
N THR A 194 -65.86 34.68 10.12
CA THR A 194 -67.07 34.72 9.29
C THR A 194 -68.13 33.76 9.81
N ALA A 195 -67.73 32.55 10.22
CA ALA A 195 -68.59 31.58 10.84
C ALA A 195 -69.17 32.11 12.16
N ALA A 196 -68.35 32.70 13.03
CA ALA A 196 -68.81 33.31 14.27
C ALA A 196 -69.83 34.44 14.02
N LYS A 197 -69.58 35.32 13.05
CA LYS A 197 -70.52 36.38 12.64
C LYS A 197 -71.85 35.80 12.12
N LYS A 198 -71.80 34.79 11.26
CA LYS A 198 -73.01 34.13 10.74
C LYS A 198 -73.80 33.39 11.82
N THR A 199 -73.12 32.69 12.72
CA THR A 199 -73.74 32.00 13.87
C THR A 199 -74.42 33.00 14.80
N LEU A 200 -73.77 34.14 15.07
CA LEU A 200 -74.38 35.21 15.87
C LEU A 200 -75.62 35.81 15.18
N LEU A 201 -75.53 36.09 13.89
CA LEU A 201 -76.67 36.60 13.11
C LEU A 201 -77.83 35.60 13.10
N LEU A 202 -77.54 34.32 12.87
CA LEU A 202 -78.54 33.26 12.94
C LEU A 202 -79.20 33.22 14.31
N GLY A 203 -78.43 33.28 15.40
CA GLY A 203 -78.96 33.36 16.76
C GLY A 203 -79.90 34.56 16.97
N ARG A 204 -79.55 35.73 16.45
CA ARG A 204 -80.41 36.93 16.50
C ARG A 204 -81.70 36.74 15.71
N ILE A 205 -81.63 36.18 14.50
CA ILE A 205 -82.82 35.88 13.68
C ILE A 205 -83.73 34.90 14.43
N LYS A 206 -83.17 33.81 14.95
CA LYS A 206 -83.94 32.83 15.73
C LYS A 206 -84.67 33.46 16.91
N MET A 207 -84.00 34.32 17.68
CA MET A 207 -84.62 35.01 18.81
C MET A 207 -85.67 36.03 18.38
N ALA A 208 -85.40 36.84 17.36
CA ALA A 208 -86.38 37.80 16.86
C ALA A 208 -87.63 37.10 16.33
N THR A 209 -87.47 36.01 15.57
CA THR A 209 -88.58 35.20 15.06
C THR A 209 -89.38 34.55 16.19
N LEU A 210 -88.71 33.97 17.19
CA LEU A 210 -89.39 33.37 18.34
C LEU A 210 -90.20 34.42 19.10
N ASN A 211 -89.60 35.58 19.40
CA ASN A 211 -90.29 36.67 20.09
C ASN A 211 -91.53 37.16 19.31
N LEU A 212 -91.40 37.32 17.98
CA LEU A 212 -92.54 37.71 17.13
C LEU A 212 -93.61 36.62 17.11
N TYR A 213 -93.23 35.35 17.01
CA TYR A 213 -94.16 34.22 17.05
C TYR A 213 -94.95 34.19 18.36
N GLU A 214 -94.27 34.32 19.50
CA GLU A 214 -94.90 34.39 20.83
C GLU A 214 -95.92 35.55 20.90
N MET A 215 -95.55 36.74 20.42
CA MET A 215 -96.48 37.88 20.36
C MET A 215 -97.72 37.63 19.48
N THR A 216 -97.57 36.90 18.36
CA THR A 216 -98.70 36.57 17.47
C THR A 216 -99.53 35.39 17.97
N HIS A 217 -98.93 34.47 18.73
CA HIS A 217 -99.60 33.29 19.24
C HIS A 217 -100.62 33.64 20.33
N ASP A 218 -100.35 34.64 21.17
CA ASP A 218 -101.28 35.08 22.23
C ASP A 218 -102.61 35.64 21.69
N THR A 219 -102.67 35.95 20.38
CA THR A 219 -103.88 36.47 19.72
C THR A 219 -104.69 35.43 18.93
N VAL A 220 -104.17 34.21 18.75
CA VAL A 220 -104.81 33.15 17.95
C VAL A 220 -105.01 31.92 18.84
N GLU A 221 -106.17 31.85 19.49
CA GLU A 221 -106.64 30.64 20.18
C GLU A 221 -106.87 29.53 19.13
N GLU A 222 -106.04 28.47 19.15
CA GLU A 222 -106.35 27.05 18.78
C GLU A 222 -105.32 26.27 17.94
N ASP A 223 -104.10 26.76 17.66
CA ASP A 223 -103.15 25.96 16.85
C ASP A 223 -101.98 25.33 17.65
N LYS A 224 -101.58 24.11 17.26
CA LYS A 224 -100.54 23.32 17.94
C LYS A 224 -99.24 24.12 18.10
N ALA A 225 -98.75 24.23 19.34
CA ALA A 225 -97.51 24.93 19.66
C ALA A 225 -96.34 24.45 18.77
N VAL A 226 -95.73 25.38 18.04
CA VAL A 226 -94.57 25.11 17.17
C VAL A 226 -93.32 24.94 18.05
N ASN A 227 -92.45 24.00 17.71
CA ASN A 227 -91.21 23.75 18.45
C ASN A 227 -90.32 25.00 18.47
N MET A 228 -89.78 25.36 19.64
CA MET A 228 -88.92 26.52 19.86
C MET A 228 -87.68 26.57 18.95
N ASN A 229 -87.17 25.42 18.49
CA ASN A 229 -86.01 25.35 17.60
C ASN A 229 -86.37 25.34 16.10
N ASP A 230 -87.65 25.28 15.74
CA ASP A 230 -88.15 25.24 14.37
C ASP A 230 -88.48 26.66 13.87
N THR A 231 -87.44 27.43 13.62
CA THR A 231 -87.53 28.86 13.26
C THR A 231 -88.28 29.08 11.95
N GLU A 232 -88.21 28.15 11.00
CA GLU A 232 -88.89 28.27 9.70
C GLU A 232 -90.42 28.22 9.89
N LYS A 233 -90.93 27.23 10.64
CA LYS A 233 -92.36 27.14 10.94
C LYS A 233 -92.88 28.29 11.78
N GLN A 234 -92.08 28.82 12.70
CA GLN A 234 -92.45 30.01 13.47
C GLN A 234 -92.63 31.22 12.54
N LEU A 235 -91.71 31.41 11.59
CA LEU A 235 -91.78 32.50 10.62
C LEU A 235 -92.99 32.36 9.69
N ASP A 236 -93.33 31.14 9.27
CA ASP A 236 -94.53 30.86 8.49
C ASP A 236 -95.81 31.26 9.24
N LYS A 237 -95.89 30.97 10.54
CA LYS A 237 -97.03 31.38 11.37
C LYS A 237 -97.11 32.91 11.52
N VAL A 238 -95.99 33.58 11.80
CA VAL A 238 -95.93 35.05 11.84
C VAL A 238 -96.37 35.67 10.51
N LYS A 239 -95.94 35.08 9.38
CA LYS A 239 -96.34 35.53 8.05
C LYS A 239 -97.84 35.37 7.81
N MET A 240 -98.41 34.22 8.15
CA MET A 240 -99.86 33.98 8.04
C MET A 240 -100.64 35.01 8.85
N PHE A 241 -100.24 35.25 10.10
CA PHE A 241 -100.87 36.24 10.97
C PHE A 241 -100.86 37.64 10.36
N ILE A 242 -99.72 38.10 9.82
CA ILE A 242 -99.61 39.41 9.17
C ILE A 242 -100.52 39.47 7.94
N GLN A 243 -100.55 38.42 7.11
CA GLN A 243 -101.37 38.37 5.89
C GLN A 243 -102.87 38.37 6.21
N GLU A 244 -103.28 37.66 7.26
CA GLU A 244 -104.66 37.67 7.76
C GLU A 244 -105.07 39.06 8.24
N HIS A 245 -104.23 39.72 9.04
CA HIS A 245 -104.48 41.08 9.52
C HIS A 245 -104.50 42.11 8.39
N GLU A 246 -103.61 42.00 7.41
CA GLU A 246 -103.66 42.83 6.20
C GLU A 246 -104.95 42.62 5.41
N GLY A 247 -105.42 41.38 5.31
CA GLY A 247 -106.70 41.03 4.69
C GLY A 247 -107.87 41.70 5.40
N ILE A 248 -107.92 41.58 6.73
CA ILE A 248 -108.94 42.21 7.59
C ILE A 248 -108.91 43.73 7.43
N MET A 249 -107.72 44.35 7.46
CA MET A 249 -107.57 45.80 7.28
C MET A 249 -108.06 46.27 5.90
N LYS A 250 -107.69 45.57 4.82
CA LYS A 250 -108.19 45.88 3.47
C LYS A 250 -109.71 45.74 3.38
N GLN A 251 -110.30 44.75 4.06
CA GLN A 251 -111.75 44.56 4.11
C GLN A 251 -112.44 45.72 4.85
N HIS A 252 -111.92 46.16 6.00
CA HIS A 252 -112.42 47.33 6.72
C HIS A 252 -112.25 48.64 5.94
N GLN A 253 -111.13 48.80 5.22
CA GLN A 253 -110.88 49.99 4.40
C GLN A 253 -111.84 50.07 3.20
N THR A 254 -112.15 48.91 2.59
CA THR A 254 -113.16 48.79 1.52
C THR A 254 -114.57 49.03 2.06
N GLN A 255 -114.89 48.59 3.28
CA GLN A 255 -116.17 48.87 3.95
C GLN A 255 -116.33 50.34 4.32
N SER A 256 -115.27 50.99 4.80
CA SER A 256 -115.25 52.43 5.12
C SER A 256 -115.49 53.29 3.87
N GLN A 257 -114.87 52.95 2.72
CA GLN A 257 -115.14 53.61 1.43
C GLN A 257 -116.57 53.39 0.93
N LYS A 258 -117.17 52.21 1.17
CA LYS A 258 -118.60 51.95 0.88
C LYS A 258 -119.54 52.75 1.78
N HIS A 259 -119.18 52.98 3.03
CA HIS A 259 -119.96 53.78 3.98
C HIS A 259 -119.93 55.28 3.62
N ASP A 260 -118.79 55.81 3.17
CA ASP A 260 -118.66 57.19 2.68
C ASP A 260 -119.45 57.42 1.36
N GLY A 261 -119.50 56.40 0.48
CA GLY A 261 -120.36 56.41 -0.71
C GLY A 261 -121.87 56.38 -0.42
N ARG A 262 -122.29 55.74 0.68
CA ARG A 262 -123.71 55.66 1.11
C ARG A 262 -124.15 56.96 1.82
N TYR A 263 -123.26 57.60 2.58
CA TYR A 263 -123.48 58.94 3.14
C TYR A 263 -123.65 59.99 2.03
N LYS A 264 -122.83 59.96 0.97
CA LYS A 264 -122.99 60.87 -0.19
C LYS A 264 -124.29 60.64 -0.99
N LYS A 265 -124.85 59.42 -0.99
CA LYS A 265 -126.19 59.15 -1.58
C LYS A 265 -127.34 59.65 -0.70
N HIS A 266 -127.25 59.52 0.63
CA HIS A 266 -128.29 60.05 1.54
C HIS A 266 -128.35 61.59 1.54
N VAL A 267 -127.20 62.28 1.46
CA VAL A 267 -127.16 63.75 1.38
C VAL A 267 -127.73 64.29 0.05
N LYS A 268 -127.64 63.53 -1.06
CA LYS A 268 -128.27 63.92 -2.33
C LYS A 268 -129.79 63.77 -2.31
N VAL A 269 -130.35 62.77 -1.60
CA VAL A 269 -131.81 62.58 -1.52
C VAL A 269 -132.47 63.63 -0.62
N HIS A 270 -131.80 64.08 0.46
CA HIS A 270 -132.32 65.17 1.31
C HIS A 270 -132.22 66.57 0.66
N LYS A 271 -131.36 66.76 -0.34
CA LYS A 271 -131.26 68.03 -1.09
C LYS A 271 -132.23 68.16 -2.27
N ALA A 272 -132.99 67.12 -2.59
CA ALA A 272 -133.97 67.11 -3.69
C ALA A 272 -135.42 67.37 -3.23
N HIS A 273 -135.67 67.54 -1.93
CA HIS A 273 -136.98 67.90 -1.36
C HIS A 273 -137.08 69.36 -0.89
N PHE A 274 -136.05 70.17 -1.15
CA PHE A 274 -136.05 71.62 -0.99
C PHE A 274 -135.53 72.25 -2.28
N ASN A 275 -136.40 72.30 -3.29
CA ASN A 275 -136.43 73.26 -4.40
C ASN A 275 -137.72 73.04 -5.19
#